data_AF-A0A401T0V5-F1
#
_entry.id   AF-A0A401T0V5-F1
#
_cell.length_a   1.000
_cell.length_b   1.000
_cell.length_c   1.000
_cell.angle_alpha   90.00
_cell.angle_beta   90.00
_cell.angle_gamma   90.00
#
_symmetry.space_group_name_H-M   'P 1'
#
loop_
_entity.id
_entity.type
_entity.pdbx_description
1 polymer ?
#
loop_
_entity_poly.entity_id
_entity_poly.type
_entity_poly.pdbx_seq_one_letter_code
_entity_poly.pdbx_strand_id
1 'polypeptide(L)'
;MYLALSFVICFLPSLYGMPKITNHFNLPITAREIPAEARLAQQAASVAVHYLNYHHGSPTRVYELHKVKKAYIEVILNTGHKYHLEFEVKNQEGPSHVTINCAANVLFQKKKNSNTALKCNMKDDMKGSFEKDNKLYLNLQQKHLVVGYSIPDNYGFIHPDMMPIWLLAKVSASYIIWKKSTEVMKYNMVQIQKVNQQIRKDKFLRFIYTILLHELPTQETVTCFMWVKWHPKKSMTVKYFCLPSLSESSFNALESERFEGSGLERFEGSGLERFEGSGLERFEGSGLERFEGSGLERFEGSGLERFEGSGLERFEGSGLERTEGLGLERFEGSGLERTEGSGLERFEGSGLERTEESGLQRFKGLGLERLERTEGSGPEKFEGSGPERFEGSGLERFEGSGLERTKGLGSEKFEKSGSERIEGSAMEGLLIN
;
A
#
# COMPACT_ATOMS: atom_id res chain seq x y z
N MET A 1 49.62 63.73 -62.89
CA MET A 1 49.46 62.32 -63.30
C MET A 1 49.02 61.52 -62.09
N TYR A 2 47.77 61.01 -62.16
CA TYR A 2 47.11 59.91 -61.42
C TYR A 2 47.36 59.75 -59.89
N LEU A 3 46.40 60.06 -59.00
CA LEU A 3 45.07 59.49 -58.68
C LEU A 3 45.09 58.42 -57.56
N ALA A 4 44.61 58.86 -56.39
CA ALA A 4 43.78 58.22 -55.37
C ALA A 4 44.14 56.83 -54.76
N LEU A 5 44.30 56.83 -53.44
CA LEU A 5 44.26 55.67 -52.54
C LEU A 5 42.97 54.84 -52.70
N SER A 6 43.10 53.52 -52.64
CA SER A 6 42.01 52.64 -52.18
C SER A 6 42.55 51.37 -51.53
N PHE A 7 42.18 51.21 -50.26
CA PHE A 7 42.33 50.02 -49.44
C PHE A 7 41.52 48.86 -50.04
N VAL A 8 42.16 47.73 -50.32
CA VAL A 8 41.47 46.48 -50.62
C VAL A 8 41.25 45.73 -49.30
N ILE A 9 40.05 45.88 -48.75
CA ILE A 9 39.54 45.02 -47.67
C ILE A 9 38.99 43.75 -48.33
N CYS A 10 39.53 42.61 -47.95
CA CYS A 10 39.01 41.29 -48.31
C CYS A 10 37.57 41.13 -47.77
N PHE A 11 36.58 41.15 -48.65
CA PHE A 11 35.22 40.72 -48.34
C PHE A 11 35.14 39.19 -48.44
N LEU A 12 35.08 38.53 -47.29
CA LEU A 12 34.50 37.19 -47.16
C LEU A 12 32.98 37.30 -47.41
N PRO A 13 32.38 36.48 -48.29
CA PRO A 13 30.94 36.45 -48.44
C PRO A 13 30.29 35.87 -47.18
N SER A 14 29.54 36.74 -46.52
CA SER A 14 28.55 36.51 -45.48
C SER A 14 27.72 35.23 -45.72
N LEU A 15 28.00 34.17 -44.95
CA LEU A 15 27.10 33.04 -44.71
C LEU A 15 25.91 33.50 -43.84
N TYR A 16 24.97 34.24 -44.44
CA TYR A 16 23.65 34.47 -43.86
C TYR A 16 22.68 33.45 -44.47
N GLY A 17 22.12 32.60 -43.63
CA GLY A 17 21.01 31.73 -44.03
C GLY A 17 21.11 30.27 -43.59
N MET A 18 21.61 29.97 -42.39
CA MET A 18 21.21 28.72 -41.74
C MET A 18 19.91 28.95 -40.98
N PRO A 19 18.86 28.13 -41.18
CA PRO A 19 17.64 28.25 -40.41
C PRO A 19 17.97 28.00 -38.94
N LYS A 20 17.75 29.03 -38.10
CA LYS A 20 17.74 28.87 -36.64
C LYS A 20 16.57 27.95 -36.29
N ILE A 21 16.84 26.66 -36.21
CA ILE A 21 15.97 25.70 -35.54
C ILE A 21 16.10 25.99 -34.05
N THR A 22 15.17 26.77 -33.52
CA THR A 22 14.99 26.96 -32.08
C THR A 22 14.61 25.62 -31.44
N ASN A 23 15.60 24.88 -30.94
CA ASN A 23 15.40 23.73 -30.07
C ASN A 23 14.76 24.23 -28.76
N HIS A 24 13.60 23.68 -28.39
CA HIS A 24 12.84 24.12 -27.22
C HIS A 24 13.39 23.61 -25.87
N PHE A 25 14.60 23.05 -25.85
CA PHE A 25 15.36 22.74 -24.64
C PHE A 25 16.83 23.13 -24.88
N ASN A 26 17.40 23.90 -23.95
CA ASN A 26 18.86 24.04 -23.85
C ASN A 26 19.41 22.69 -23.37
N LEU A 27 19.73 21.81 -24.33
CA LEU A 27 20.37 20.53 -24.05
C LEU A 27 21.75 20.79 -23.42
N PRO A 28 22.10 20.10 -22.31
CA PRO A 28 23.42 20.23 -21.73
C PRO A 28 24.47 19.65 -22.68
N ILE A 29 25.69 20.19 -22.64
CA ILE A 29 26.82 19.78 -23.51
C ILE A 29 27.16 18.28 -23.32
N THR A 30 26.82 17.73 -22.15
CA THR A 30 27.00 16.32 -21.76
C THR A 30 25.96 15.36 -22.34
N ALA A 31 24.90 15.87 -22.98
CA ALA A 31 23.84 15.04 -23.54
C ALA A 31 24.27 14.38 -24.85
N ARG A 32 24.14 13.06 -24.93
CA ARG A 32 24.41 12.26 -26.12
C ARG A 32 23.11 11.83 -26.79
N GLU A 33 23.00 12.01 -28.10
CA GLU A 33 21.85 11.53 -28.87
C GLU A 33 21.83 9.99 -28.92
N ILE A 34 20.64 9.41 -28.77
CA ILE A 34 20.39 7.98 -28.89
C ILE A 34 19.29 7.73 -29.95
N PRO A 35 19.32 6.58 -30.66
CA PRO A 35 18.29 6.26 -31.64
C PRO A 35 16.89 6.30 -31.01
N ALA A 36 15.92 6.86 -31.73
CA ALA A 36 14.55 7.00 -31.22
C ALA A 36 13.89 5.64 -30.95
N GLU A 37 14.24 4.63 -31.74
CA GLU A 37 13.76 3.25 -31.63
C GLU A 37 14.50 2.45 -30.55
N ALA A 38 15.54 3.01 -29.94
CA ALA A 38 16.30 2.31 -28.90
C ALA A 38 15.39 1.97 -27.71
N ARG A 39 15.60 0.77 -27.14
CA ARG A 39 14.82 0.25 -25.99
C ARG A 39 14.74 1.26 -24.83
N LEU A 40 15.87 1.91 -24.52
CA LEU A 40 15.96 2.90 -23.44
C LEU A 40 15.15 4.18 -23.73
N ALA A 41 15.17 4.67 -24.98
CA ALA A 41 14.39 5.83 -25.40
C ALA A 41 12.89 5.54 -25.31
N GLN A 42 12.46 4.38 -25.81
CA GLN A 42 11.08 3.91 -25.74
C GLN A 42 10.61 3.73 -24.28
N GLN A 43 11.46 3.19 -23.41
CA GLN A 43 11.16 3.01 -22.01
C GLN A 43 11.00 4.34 -21.26
N ALA A 44 11.94 5.27 -21.46
CA ALA A 44 11.85 6.60 -20.87
C ALA A 44 10.59 7.35 -21.38
N ALA A 45 10.26 7.24 -22.66
CA ALA A 45 9.03 7.81 -23.22
C ALA A 45 7.77 7.17 -22.63
N SER A 46 7.75 5.84 -22.45
CA SER A 46 6.66 5.12 -21.79
C SER A 46 6.40 5.66 -20.38
N VAL A 47 7.46 5.89 -19.60
CA VAL A 47 7.36 6.46 -18.24
C VAL A 47 6.81 7.87 -18.27
N ALA A 48 7.23 8.70 -19.23
CA ALA A 48 6.69 10.05 -19.43
C ALA A 48 5.20 10.04 -19.77
N VAL A 49 4.73 9.06 -20.56
CA VAL A 49 3.30 8.89 -20.88
C VAL A 49 2.49 8.46 -19.65
N HIS A 50 3.02 7.58 -18.80
CA HIS A 50 2.35 7.23 -17.55
C HIS A 50 2.25 8.42 -16.57
N TYR A 51 3.30 9.23 -16.48
CA TYR A 51 3.25 10.51 -15.76
C TYR A 51 2.15 11.42 -16.33
N LEU A 52 2.08 11.55 -17.66
CA LEU A 52 1.04 12.34 -18.33
C LEU A 52 -0.37 11.84 -17.98
N ASN A 53 -0.59 10.53 -18.08
CA ASN A 53 -1.88 9.91 -17.79
C ASN A 53 -2.30 10.17 -16.34
N TYR A 54 -1.42 9.96 -15.37
CA TYR A 54 -1.80 10.19 -13.97
C TYR A 54 -2.18 11.65 -13.68
N HIS A 55 -1.48 12.61 -14.26
CA HIS A 55 -1.69 14.03 -13.98
C HIS A 55 -2.78 14.70 -14.82
N HIS A 56 -2.97 14.25 -16.06
CA HIS A 56 -3.87 14.90 -17.04
C HIS A 56 -4.91 13.95 -17.67
N GLY A 57 -4.83 12.65 -17.39
CA GLY A 57 -5.77 11.66 -17.88
C GLY A 57 -7.08 11.65 -17.11
N SER A 58 -8.08 11.04 -17.72
CA SER A 58 -9.40 10.80 -17.15
C SER A 58 -10.04 9.58 -17.82
N PRO A 59 -11.21 9.09 -17.36
CA PRO A 59 -11.87 7.96 -18.00
C PRO A 59 -12.14 8.15 -19.50
N THR A 60 -12.18 9.39 -19.99
CA THR A 60 -12.36 9.71 -21.42
C THR A 60 -11.09 10.20 -22.13
N ARG A 61 -9.97 10.23 -21.40
CA ARG A 61 -8.67 10.69 -21.90
C ARG A 61 -7.55 9.80 -21.39
N VAL A 62 -7.12 8.90 -22.24
CA VAL A 62 -5.99 8.01 -21.98
C VAL A 62 -5.00 8.18 -23.12
N TYR A 63 -3.80 8.63 -22.80
CA TYR A 63 -2.74 8.86 -23.78
C TYR A 63 -1.90 7.60 -23.98
N GLU A 64 -1.58 7.31 -25.24
CA GLU A 64 -0.66 6.24 -25.64
C GLU A 64 0.51 6.82 -26.43
N LEU A 65 1.68 6.23 -26.25
CA LEU A 65 2.86 6.60 -27.03
C LEU A 65 2.62 6.25 -28.50
N HIS A 66 2.72 7.23 -29.39
CA HIS A 66 2.65 7.01 -30.83
C HIS A 66 4.03 6.82 -31.44
N LYS A 67 4.92 7.80 -31.23
CA LYS A 67 6.28 7.79 -31.79
C LYS A 67 7.23 8.63 -30.95
N VAL A 68 8.45 8.15 -30.76
CA VAL A 68 9.57 8.97 -30.25
C VAL A 68 10.24 9.66 -31.44
N LYS A 69 10.42 10.98 -31.37
CA LYS A 69 11.06 11.78 -32.43
C LYS A 69 12.55 11.93 -32.20
N LYS A 70 12.93 12.34 -30.99
CA LYS A 70 14.31 12.57 -30.58
C LYS A 70 14.49 12.13 -29.16
N ALA A 71 15.67 11.59 -28.87
CA ALA A 71 16.04 11.16 -27.53
C ALA A 71 17.51 11.45 -27.28
N TYR A 72 17.80 12.01 -26.12
CA TYR A 72 19.15 12.26 -25.64
C TYR A 72 19.30 11.70 -24.23
N ILE A 73 20.47 11.20 -23.91
CA ILE A 73 20.83 10.70 -22.59
C ILE A 73 21.96 11.53 -22.00
N GLU A 74 21.80 11.93 -20.75
CA GLU A 74 22.81 12.58 -19.92
C GLU A 74 23.11 11.66 -18.73
N VAL A 75 24.39 11.30 -18.58
CA VAL A 75 24.85 10.48 -17.45
C VAL A 75 25.21 11.42 -16.30
N ILE A 76 24.46 11.33 -15.20
CA ILE A 76 24.73 12.11 -13.99
C ILE A 76 25.43 11.20 -12.99
N LEU A 77 26.74 11.45 -12.78
CA LEU A 77 27.57 10.70 -11.84
C LEU A 77 26.89 10.59 -10.48
N ASN A 78 26.90 9.38 -9.91
CA ASN A 78 26.32 9.02 -8.61
C ASN A 78 24.79 9.22 -8.47
N THR A 79 24.08 9.69 -9.50
CA THR A 79 22.62 9.91 -9.45
C THR A 79 21.87 8.91 -10.33
N GLY A 80 22.24 8.80 -11.61
CA GLY A 80 21.59 7.93 -12.59
C GLY A 80 21.57 8.56 -13.99
N HIS A 81 20.68 8.10 -14.87
CA HIS A 81 20.59 8.63 -16.23
C HIS A 81 19.35 9.51 -16.41
N LYS A 82 19.56 10.64 -17.08
CA LYS A 82 18.53 11.60 -17.43
C LYS A 82 18.28 11.56 -18.92
N TYR A 83 17.03 11.40 -19.30
CA TYR A 83 16.59 11.29 -20.68
C TYR A 83 15.84 12.56 -21.06
N HIS A 84 16.27 13.20 -22.15
CA HIS A 84 15.59 14.33 -22.78
C HIS A 84 14.89 13.83 -24.05
N LEU A 85 13.56 13.94 -24.08
CA LEU A 85 12.73 13.28 -25.07
C LEU A 85 11.83 14.29 -25.78
N GLU A 86 11.69 14.11 -27.09
CA GLU A 86 10.60 14.68 -27.90
C GLU A 86 9.81 13.52 -28.48
N PHE A 87 8.50 13.47 -28.24
CA PHE A 87 7.65 12.36 -28.65
C PHE A 87 6.22 12.81 -28.95
N GLU A 88 5.49 11.96 -29.66
CA GLU A 88 4.09 12.12 -29.98
C GLU A 88 3.24 11.14 -29.19
N VAL A 89 2.13 11.64 -28.64
CA VAL A 89 1.10 10.80 -28.02
C VAL A 89 -0.20 10.93 -28.80
N LYS A 90 -1.02 9.88 -28.75
CA LYS A 90 -2.38 9.86 -29.26
C LYS A 90 -3.35 9.60 -28.10
N ASN A 91 -4.57 10.12 -28.19
CA ASN A 91 -5.63 9.75 -27.25
C ASN A 91 -6.29 8.44 -27.71
N GLN A 92 -6.38 7.44 -26.84
CA GLN A 92 -6.93 6.13 -27.13
C GLN A 92 -8.42 6.19 -27.52
N GLU A 93 -9.20 7.09 -26.92
CA GLU A 93 -10.62 7.32 -27.27
C GLU A 93 -10.84 8.50 -28.24
N GLY A 94 -9.77 9.17 -28.67
CA GLY A 94 -9.84 10.31 -29.56
C GLY A 94 -9.91 9.92 -31.04
N PRO A 95 -10.17 10.87 -31.94
CA PRO A 95 -10.03 10.64 -33.37
C PRO A 95 -8.60 10.18 -33.68
N SER A 96 -8.48 9.05 -34.39
CA SER A 96 -7.22 8.31 -34.63
C SER A 96 -6.08 9.10 -35.27
N HIS A 97 -6.36 10.29 -35.82
CA HIS A 97 -5.41 11.11 -36.58
C HIS A 97 -4.83 12.30 -35.80
N VAL A 98 -5.30 12.60 -34.59
CA VAL A 98 -4.79 13.74 -33.82
C VAL A 98 -3.66 13.29 -32.89
N THR A 99 -2.43 13.70 -33.22
CA THR A 99 -1.26 13.49 -32.37
C THR A 99 -0.89 14.77 -31.62
N ILE A 100 -0.42 14.61 -30.39
CA ILE A 100 0.01 15.69 -29.51
C ILE A 100 1.52 15.58 -29.33
N ASN A 101 2.21 16.69 -29.62
CA ASN A 101 3.65 16.79 -29.40
C ASN A 101 3.94 17.07 -27.92
N CYS A 102 4.79 16.23 -27.34
CA CYS A 102 5.26 16.31 -25.97
C CYS A 102 6.78 16.34 -25.92
N ALA A 103 7.30 17.02 -24.91
CA ALA A 103 8.69 16.98 -24.54
C ALA A 103 8.83 16.69 -23.04
N ALA A 104 9.72 15.77 -22.68
CA ALA A 104 9.90 15.33 -21.31
C ALA A 104 11.36 15.20 -20.91
N ASN A 105 11.63 15.43 -19.64
CA ASN A 105 12.87 15.07 -18.97
C ASN A 105 12.55 13.98 -17.95
N VAL A 106 13.12 12.78 -18.13
CA VAL A 106 12.92 11.64 -17.24
C VAL A 106 14.25 11.29 -16.59
N LEU A 107 14.36 11.44 -15.27
CA LEU A 107 15.52 11.04 -14.50
C LEU A 107 15.24 9.72 -13.78
N PHE A 108 15.98 8.68 -14.13
CA PHE A 108 16.00 7.44 -13.35
C PHE A 108 17.08 7.55 -12.28
N GLN A 109 16.72 7.35 -11.02
CA GLN A 109 17.64 7.40 -9.89
C GLN A 109 17.97 5.99 -9.40
N LYS A 110 19.24 5.71 -9.07
CA LYS A 110 19.67 4.35 -8.67
C LYS A 110 19.00 3.81 -7.39
N LYS A 111 18.51 4.69 -6.51
CA LYS A 111 17.96 4.32 -5.17
C LYS A 111 16.57 4.90 -4.90
N LYS A 112 15.95 5.56 -5.88
CA LYS A 112 14.72 6.35 -5.70
C LYS A 112 13.86 6.33 -6.97
N ASN A 113 12.60 6.73 -6.80
CA ASN A 113 11.63 6.81 -7.88
C ASN A 113 12.06 7.78 -9.00
N SER A 114 11.56 7.53 -10.21
CA SER A 114 11.84 8.40 -11.35
C SER A 114 11.27 9.81 -11.15
N ASN A 115 12.08 10.83 -11.45
CA ASN A 115 11.66 12.22 -11.46
C ASN A 115 11.39 12.66 -12.89
N THR A 116 10.15 13.06 -13.17
CA THR A 116 9.69 13.39 -14.52
C THR A 116 9.20 14.83 -14.58
N ALA A 117 9.73 15.61 -15.51
CA ALA A 117 9.21 16.91 -15.89
C ALA A 117 8.68 16.83 -17.32
N LEU A 118 7.44 17.25 -17.55
CA LEU A 118 6.74 17.08 -18.82
C LEU A 118 6.14 18.40 -19.29
N LYS A 119 6.24 18.66 -20.59
CA LYS A 119 5.55 19.74 -21.29
C LYS A 119 4.93 19.20 -22.57
N CYS A 120 3.61 19.25 -22.68
CA CYS A 120 2.88 18.84 -23.88
C CYS A 120 2.15 20.04 -24.49
N ASN A 121 2.14 20.13 -25.82
CA ASN A 121 1.36 21.14 -26.53
C ASN A 121 -0.08 20.65 -26.71
N MET A 122 -0.85 20.68 -25.62
CA MET A 122 -2.26 20.32 -25.61
C MET A 122 -3.05 21.43 -26.33
N LYS A 123 -3.52 21.17 -27.55
CA LYS A 123 -4.52 22.04 -28.19
C LYS A 123 -5.89 21.70 -27.59
N ASP A 124 -6.68 22.71 -27.24
CA ASP A 124 -7.86 22.68 -26.37
C ASP A 124 -9.03 21.76 -26.81
N ASP A 125 -8.88 20.44 -26.66
CA ASP A 125 -10.01 19.48 -26.66
C ASP A 125 -10.54 19.19 -25.24
N MET A 126 -10.11 19.96 -24.24
CA MET A 126 -10.41 19.68 -22.83
C MET A 126 -11.89 19.85 -22.47
N LYS A 127 -12.64 20.71 -23.18
CA LYS A 127 -14.05 20.98 -22.87
C LYS A 127 -14.96 19.77 -23.10
N GLY A 128 -14.82 19.09 -24.24
CA GLY A 128 -15.67 17.93 -24.58
C GLY A 128 -15.43 16.72 -23.68
N SER A 129 -14.18 16.45 -23.30
CA SER A 129 -13.87 15.38 -22.33
C SER A 129 -14.44 15.69 -20.94
N PHE A 130 -14.33 16.95 -20.49
CA PHE A 130 -14.85 17.35 -19.19
C PHE A 130 -16.37 17.18 -19.06
N GLU A 131 -17.13 17.49 -20.11
CA GLU A 131 -18.58 17.26 -20.14
C GLU A 131 -18.93 15.77 -20.04
N LYS A 132 -18.21 14.91 -20.80
CA LYS A 132 -18.39 13.45 -20.73
C LYS A 132 -18.02 12.89 -19.36
N ASP A 133 -16.92 13.34 -18.77
CA ASP A 133 -16.49 12.94 -17.42
C ASP A 133 -17.49 13.39 -16.35
N ASN A 134 -18.06 14.59 -16.46
CA ASN A 134 -19.11 15.05 -15.54
C ASN A 134 -20.38 14.20 -15.67
N LYS A 135 -20.79 13.84 -16.89
CA LYS A 135 -21.94 12.95 -17.11
C LYS A 135 -21.70 11.57 -16.49
N LEU A 136 -20.51 11.00 -16.71
CA LEU A 136 -20.10 9.74 -16.10
C LEU A 136 -20.14 9.81 -14.57
N TYR A 137 -19.58 10.88 -14.00
CA TYR A 137 -19.58 11.11 -12.56
C TYR A 137 -20.99 11.11 -11.97
N LEU A 138 -21.92 11.86 -12.58
CA LEU A 138 -23.32 11.91 -12.12
C LEU A 138 -24.00 10.53 -12.22
N ASN A 139 -23.77 9.79 -13.30
CA ASN A 139 -24.31 8.44 -13.47
C ASN A 139 -23.82 7.47 -12.38
N LEU A 140 -22.52 7.53 -12.05
CA LEU A 140 -21.91 6.69 -11.01
C LEU A 140 -22.32 7.09 -9.58
N GLN A 141 -22.87 8.28 -9.39
CA GLN A 141 -23.47 8.68 -8.11
C GLN A 141 -24.91 8.20 -7.95
N GLN A 142 -25.66 8.06 -9.05
CA GLN A 142 -27.10 7.76 -9.03
C GLN A 142 -27.41 6.26 -9.09
N LYS A 143 -26.53 5.45 -9.70
CA LYS A 143 -26.73 4.00 -9.87
C LYS A 143 -26.32 3.19 -8.63
N HIS A 144 -26.71 1.92 -8.63
CA HIS A 144 -26.19 0.89 -7.72
C HIS A 144 -24.65 0.88 -7.70
N LEU A 145 -24.09 0.45 -6.57
CA LEU A 145 -22.65 0.35 -6.37
C LEU A 145 -21.98 -0.44 -7.48
N VAL A 146 -20.96 0.14 -8.10
CA VAL A 146 -20.15 -0.56 -9.10
C VAL A 146 -19.34 -1.65 -8.41
N VAL A 147 -19.59 -2.88 -8.82
CA VAL A 147 -18.81 -4.07 -8.51
C VAL A 147 -18.48 -4.77 -9.82
N GLY A 148 -17.23 -5.15 -10.01
CA GLY A 148 -16.77 -5.81 -11.23
C GLY A 148 -15.62 -6.76 -10.97
N TYR A 149 -15.51 -7.79 -11.80
CA TYR A 149 -14.51 -8.85 -11.70
C TYR A 149 -13.96 -9.15 -13.07
N SER A 150 -12.67 -9.52 -13.14
CA SER A 150 -11.99 -9.97 -14.36
C SER A 150 -12.29 -9.10 -15.58
N ILE A 151 -11.82 -7.85 -15.55
CA ILE A 151 -12.01 -6.85 -16.62
C ILE A 151 -10.64 -6.50 -17.21
N PRO A 152 -10.34 -6.79 -18.48
CA PRO A 152 -11.12 -7.59 -19.42
C PRO A 152 -11.25 -9.05 -18.95
N ASP A 153 -12.20 -9.78 -19.51
CA ASP A 153 -12.27 -11.23 -19.27
C ASP A 153 -11.10 -11.98 -19.94
N ASN A 154 -11.06 -13.30 -19.78
CA ASN A 154 -10.00 -14.15 -20.35
C ASN A 154 -9.94 -14.11 -21.89
N TYR A 155 -10.96 -13.59 -22.55
CA TYR A 155 -11.04 -13.42 -24.01
C TYR A 155 -10.72 -11.99 -24.45
N GLY A 156 -10.40 -11.09 -23.51
CA GLY A 156 -10.11 -9.68 -23.78
C GLY A 156 -11.36 -8.82 -23.95
N PHE A 157 -12.55 -9.33 -23.64
CA PHE A 157 -13.79 -8.58 -23.75
C PHE A 157 -14.01 -7.68 -22.52
N ILE A 158 -14.45 -6.46 -22.78
CA ILE A 158 -14.84 -5.48 -21.76
C ILE A 158 -16.27 -5.06 -22.04
N HIS A 159 -17.18 -5.33 -21.09
CA HIS A 159 -18.55 -4.87 -21.22
C HIS A 159 -18.61 -3.34 -21.34
N PRO A 160 -19.40 -2.74 -22.27
CA PRO A 160 -19.41 -1.30 -22.51
C PRO A 160 -19.63 -0.44 -21.24
N ASP A 161 -20.49 -0.90 -20.32
CA ASP A 161 -20.73 -0.22 -19.05
C ASP A 161 -19.51 -0.21 -18.10
N MET A 162 -18.60 -1.17 -18.25
CA MET A 162 -17.36 -1.29 -17.47
C MET A 162 -16.18 -0.59 -18.14
N MET A 163 -16.30 -0.17 -19.40
CA MET A 163 -15.21 0.51 -20.12
C MET A 163 -14.72 1.78 -19.40
N PRO A 164 -15.58 2.67 -18.87
CA PRO A 164 -15.09 3.84 -18.13
C PRO A 164 -14.35 3.47 -16.83
N ILE A 165 -14.74 2.36 -16.20
CA ILE A 165 -14.11 1.84 -14.98
C ILE A 165 -12.73 1.26 -15.31
N TRP A 166 -12.63 0.53 -16.43
CA TRP A 166 -11.37 0.05 -16.98
C TRP A 166 -10.40 1.20 -17.31
N LEU A 167 -10.88 2.25 -17.97
CA LEU A 167 -10.06 3.41 -18.33
C LEU A 167 -9.63 4.21 -17.10
N LEU A 168 -10.53 4.37 -16.11
CA LEU A 168 -10.16 4.96 -14.82
C LEU A 168 -9.06 4.17 -14.14
N ALA A 169 -9.14 2.84 -14.18
CA ALA A 169 -8.09 1.96 -13.65
C ALA A 169 -6.77 2.11 -14.42
N LYS A 170 -6.77 2.15 -15.77
CA LYS A 170 -5.56 2.38 -16.58
C LYS A 170 -4.86 3.70 -16.22
N VAL A 171 -5.64 4.77 -16.09
CA VAL A 171 -5.12 6.10 -15.72
C VAL A 171 -4.57 6.08 -14.29
N SER A 172 -5.26 5.39 -13.38
CA SER A 172 -4.82 5.26 -11.98
C SER A 172 -3.56 4.40 -11.84
N ALA A 173 -3.51 3.26 -12.52
CA ALA A 173 -2.36 2.35 -12.57
C ALA A 173 -1.12 3.02 -13.16
N SER A 174 -1.30 4.03 -14.02
CA SER A 174 -0.17 4.81 -14.54
C SER A 174 0.64 5.50 -13.44
N TYR A 175 0.05 5.84 -12.28
CA TYR A 175 0.80 6.30 -11.12
C TYR A 175 1.77 5.25 -10.60
N ILE A 176 1.27 4.01 -10.44
CA ILE A 176 2.03 2.87 -9.93
C ILE A 176 3.16 2.54 -10.91
N ILE A 177 2.83 2.44 -12.20
CA ILE A 177 3.78 2.14 -13.27
C ILE A 177 4.87 3.22 -13.32
N TRP A 178 4.51 4.51 -13.27
CA TRP A 178 5.49 5.60 -13.24
C TRP A 178 6.43 5.48 -12.03
N LYS A 179 5.90 5.17 -10.84
CA LYS A 179 6.70 5.07 -9.62
C LYS A 179 7.61 3.83 -9.59
N LYS A 180 7.14 2.68 -10.07
CA LYS A 180 7.91 1.41 -10.05
C LYS A 180 8.84 1.23 -11.25
N SER A 181 8.59 1.89 -12.38
CA SER A 181 9.41 1.71 -13.58
C SER A 181 10.84 2.20 -13.39
N THR A 182 11.80 1.41 -13.86
CA THR A 182 13.23 1.74 -13.90
C THR A 182 13.71 1.75 -15.35
N GLU A 183 15.03 1.83 -15.59
CA GLU A 183 15.61 1.70 -16.93
C GLU A 183 15.55 0.28 -17.50
N VAL A 184 15.27 -0.70 -16.63
CA VAL A 184 15.18 -2.11 -16.99
C VAL A 184 13.74 -2.58 -16.83
N MET A 185 13.11 -2.28 -15.70
CA MET A 185 11.74 -2.73 -15.39
C MET A 185 10.69 -1.87 -16.07
N LYS A 186 9.80 -2.53 -16.82
CA LYS A 186 8.66 -1.94 -17.50
C LYS A 186 7.40 -2.71 -17.12
N TYR A 187 6.34 -1.98 -16.82
CA TYR A 187 5.06 -2.53 -16.38
C TYR A 187 3.93 -2.15 -17.33
N ASN A 188 3.01 -3.07 -17.55
CA ASN A 188 1.76 -2.82 -18.26
C ASN A 188 0.57 -3.33 -17.42
N MET A 189 -0.53 -2.58 -17.37
CA MET A 189 -1.75 -3.09 -16.75
C MET A 189 -2.43 -4.11 -17.66
N VAL A 190 -2.73 -5.30 -17.13
CA VAL A 190 -3.32 -6.42 -17.88
C VAL A 190 -4.81 -6.53 -17.59
N GLN A 191 -5.17 -6.53 -16.31
CA GLN A 191 -6.52 -6.86 -15.88
C GLN A 191 -6.86 -6.16 -14.56
N ILE A 192 -8.13 -5.88 -14.35
CA ILE A 192 -8.75 -5.66 -13.05
C ILE A 192 -9.28 -7.01 -12.61
N GLN A 193 -8.69 -7.59 -11.57
CA GLN A 193 -9.25 -8.80 -10.94
C GLN A 193 -10.55 -8.47 -10.22
N LYS A 194 -10.58 -7.33 -9.50
CA LYS A 194 -11.74 -6.89 -8.73
C LYS A 194 -11.80 -5.38 -8.63
N VAL A 195 -12.99 -4.82 -8.71
CA VAL A 195 -13.27 -3.41 -8.42
C VAL A 195 -14.51 -3.27 -7.56
N ASN A 196 -14.42 -2.49 -6.50
CA ASN A 196 -15.52 -2.14 -5.62
C ASN A 196 -15.59 -0.62 -5.43
N GLN A 197 -16.76 -0.04 -5.70
CA GLN A 197 -17.04 1.35 -5.36
C GLN A 197 -17.43 1.47 -3.87
N GLN A 198 -16.85 2.45 -3.16
CA GLN A 198 -17.20 2.74 -1.77
C GLN A 198 -18.09 3.98 -1.65
N ILE A 199 -19.16 3.87 -0.86
CA ILE A 199 -20.04 5.00 -0.51
C ILE A 199 -19.45 5.76 0.67
N ARG A 200 -19.30 7.08 0.54
CA ARG A 200 -19.09 8.00 1.66
C ARG A 200 -19.83 9.32 1.42
N LYS A 201 -19.94 10.14 2.45
CA LYS A 201 -20.68 11.42 2.44
C LYS A 201 -19.97 12.55 1.66
N ASP A 202 -18.76 12.33 1.14
CA ASP A 202 -18.03 13.36 0.39
C ASP A 202 -18.32 13.32 -1.12
N LYS A 203 -18.09 14.44 -1.79
CA LYS A 203 -18.34 14.61 -3.25
C LYS A 203 -17.29 13.89 -4.13
N PHE A 204 -16.70 12.78 -3.68
CA PHE A 204 -15.69 12.06 -4.44
C PHE A 204 -16.12 10.61 -4.64
N LEU A 205 -15.90 10.08 -5.84
CA LEU A 205 -16.03 8.66 -6.07
C LEU A 205 -14.78 7.97 -5.55
N ARG A 206 -14.96 6.92 -4.75
CA ARG A 206 -13.88 6.06 -4.28
C ARG A 206 -14.03 4.67 -4.84
N PHE A 207 -12.93 4.14 -5.34
CA PHE A 207 -12.84 2.79 -5.86
C PHE A 207 -11.67 2.07 -5.21
N ILE A 208 -11.91 0.82 -4.87
CA ILE A 208 -10.86 -0.12 -4.47
C ILE A 208 -10.71 -1.09 -5.64
N TYR A 209 -9.54 -1.08 -6.25
CA TYR A 209 -9.19 -2.01 -7.32
C TYR A 209 -8.15 -3.01 -6.83
N THR A 210 -8.26 -4.23 -7.33
CA THR A 210 -7.18 -5.22 -7.39
C THR A 210 -6.84 -5.39 -8.86
N ILE A 211 -5.62 -5.02 -9.25
CA ILE A 211 -5.16 -5.04 -10.65
C ILE A 211 -3.95 -5.94 -10.82
N LEU A 212 -3.78 -6.44 -12.02
CA LEU A 212 -2.59 -7.17 -12.45
C LEU A 212 -1.74 -6.27 -13.33
N LEU A 213 -0.47 -6.11 -12.94
CA LEU A 213 0.56 -5.49 -13.74
C LEU A 213 1.50 -6.56 -14.27
N HIS A 214 1.71 -6.60 -15.58
CA HIS A 214 2.71 -7.47 -16.19
C HIS A 214 4.07 -6.77 -16.20
N GLU A 215 5.06 -7.40 -15.55
CA GLU A 215 6.46 -7.02 -15.59
C GLU A 215 7.13 -7.62 -16.83
N LEU A 216 7.37 -6.78 -17.84
CA LEU A 216 7.78 -7.25 -19.16
C LEU A 216 9.17 -7.92 -19.22
N PRO A 217 10.19 -7.50 -18.44
CA PRO A 217 11.48 -8.20 -18.50
C PRO A 217 11.44 -9.62 -17.93
N THR A 218 10.69 -9.83 -16.84
CA THR A 218 10.58 -11.14 -16.17
C THR A 218 9.42 -11.99 -16.68
N GLN A 219 8.48 -11.36 -17.41
CA GLN A 219 7.20 -11.94 -17.82
C GLN A 219 6.28 -12.33 -16.64
N GLU A 220 6.51 -11.76 -15.46
CA GLU A 220 5.74 -12.05 -14.25
C GLU A 220 4.53 -11.11 -14.12
N THR A 221 3.48 -11.58 -13.46
CA THR A 221 2.35 -10.74 -13.07
C THR A 221 2.49 -10.30 -11.61
N VAL A 222 2.23 -9.03 -11.38
CA VAL A 222 2.30 -8.38 -10.08
C VAL A 222 0.90 -7.91 -9.71
N THR A 223 0.36 -8.46 -8.64
CA THR A 223 -0.92 -8.03 -8.10
C THR A 223 -0.75 -6.76 -7.28
N CYS A 224 -1.53 -5.73 -7.59
CA CYS A 224 -1.54 -4.46 -6.89
C CYS A 224 -2.94 -4.09 -6.43
N PHE A 225 -3.04 -3.69 -5.17
CA PHE A 225 -4.20 -3.05 -4.58
C PHE A 225 -4.09 -1.54 -4.73
N MET A 226 -5.11 -0.90 -5.27
CA MET A 226 -5.14 0.56 -5.40
C MET A 226 -6.45 1.17 -4.93
N TRP A 227 -6.33 2.19 -4.08
CA TRP A 227 -7.43 3.03 -3.61
C TRP A 227 -7.42 4.33 -4.40
N VAL A 228 -8.42 4.48 -5.25
CA VAL A 228 -8.56 5.60 -6.17
C VAL A 228 -9.66 6.52 -5.68
N LYS A 229 -9.34 7.81 -5.55
CA LYS A 229 -10.31 8.86 -5.28
C LYS A 229 -10.36 9.80 -6.47
N TRP A 230 -11.53 9.87 -7.12
CA TRP A 230 -11.71 10.57 -8.38
C TRP A 230 -12.85 11.59 -8.34
N HIS A 231 -12.66 12.70 -9.06
CA HIS A 231 -13.66 13.73 -9.30
C HIS A 231 -13.29 14.53 -10.56
N PRO A 232 -14.22 14.85 -11.47
CA PRO A 232 -13.90 15.46 -12.77
C PRO A 232 -13.14 16.80 -12.70
N LYS A 233 -13.42 17.61 -11.66
CA LYS A 233 -12.84 18.96 -11.48
C LYS A 233 -11.62 19.02 -10.56
N LYS A 234 -11.21 17.91 -9.97
CA LYS A 234 -10.14 17.88 -8.95
C LYS A 234 -9.10 16.84 -9.33
N SER A 235 -7.88 17.00 -8.85
CA SER A 235 -6.82 16.01 -9.06
C SER A 235 -7.22 14.67 -8.44
N MET A 236 -7.01 13.61 -9.20
CA MET A 236 -7.17 12.24 -8.72
C MET A 236 -6.07 11.91 -7.71
N THR A 237 -6.40 11.13 -6.68
CA THR A 237 -5.39 10.64 -5.73
C THR A 237 -5.43 9.12 -5.68
N VAL A 238 -4.25 8.50 -5.76
CA VAL A 238 -4.08 7.05 -5.74
C VAL A 238 -3.17 6.67 -4.58
N LYS A 239 -3.65 5.79 -3.71
CA LYS A 239 -2.80 5.03 -2.77
C LYS A 239 -2.70 3.60 -3.31
N TYR A 240 -1.54 2.96 -3.18
CA TYR A 240 -1.37 1.60 -3.67
C TYR A 240 -0.44 0.78 -2.79
N PHE A 241 -0.60 -0.53 -2.89
CA PHE A 241 0.28 -1.55 -2.36
C PHE A 241 0.37 -2.66 -3.41
N CYS A 242 1.58 -3.15 -3.70
CA CYS A 242 1.77 -4.25 -4.64
C CYS A 242 2.46 -5.39 -3.92
N LEU A 243 1.98 -6.61 -4.17
CA LEU A 243 2.64 -7.81 -3.72
C LEU A 243 3.98 -7.97 -4.47
N PRO A 244 4.99 -8.62 -3.87
CA PRO A 244 6.19 -9.04 -4.58
C PRO A 244 5.80 -9.90 -5.80
N SER A 245 6.56 -9.83 -6.89
CA SER A 245 6.41 -10.86 -7.94
C SER A 245 6.92 -12.17 -7.35
N LEU A 246 6.05 -13.17 -7.32
CA LEU A 246 6.35 -14.49 -6.83
C LEU A 246 6.59 -15.38 -8.05
N SER A 247 7.79 -15.96 -8.15
CA SER A 247 8.10 -17.01 -9.12
C SER A 247 7.12 -18.18 -8.95
N GLU A 248 6.87 -18.96 -10.00
CA GLU A 248 5.89 -20.08 -10.03
C GLU A 248 5.99 -21.08 -8.85
N SER A 249 7.09 -21.12 -8.10
CA SER A 249 7.24 -21.88 -6.86
C SER A 249 6.45 -21.34 -5.66
N SER A 250 5.88 -20.14 -5.74
CA SER A 250 5.13 -19.48 -4.66
C SER A 250 3.67 -19.20 -5.05
N PHE A 251 3.18 -19.82 -6.12
CA PHE A 251 1.78 -19.73 -6.57
C PHE A 251 0.77 -20.42 -5.65
N ASN A 252 1.22 -21.17 -4.65
CA ASN A 252 0.38 -21.76 -3.61
C ASN A 252 0.00 -20.72 -2.53
N ALA A 253 0.89 -19.78 -2.17
CA ALA A 253 0.70 -18.87 -1.02
C ALA A 253 -0.27 -17.67 -1.21
N LEU A 254 -1.02 -17.59 -2.32
CA LEU A 254 -1.98 -16.50 -2.58
C LEU A 254 -3.39 -16.95 -2.93
N GLU A 255 -3.64 -18.25 -2.91
CA GLU A 255 -4.97 -18.73 -2.58
C GLU A 255 -5.16 -18.52 -1.07
N SER A 256 -6.38 -18.31 -0.59
CA SER A 256 -6.66 -18.50 0.84
C SER A 256 -6.42 -19.98 1.09
N GLU A 257 -5.20 -20.36 1.42
CA GLU A 257 -4.87 -21.74 1.70
C GLU A 257 -5.58 -22.11 2.99
N ARG A 258 -6.46 -23.12 2.90
CA ARG A 258 -7.10 -23.73 4.06
C ARG A 258 -6.31 -24.98 4.39
N PHE A 259 -5.60 -24.93 5.50
CA PHE A 259 -4.91 -26.08 6.04
C PHE A 259 -5.83 -26.75 7.06
N GLU A 260 -6.11 -28.05 6.88
CA GLU A 260 -6.90 -28.85 7.80
C GLU A 260 -6.01 -29.98 8.35
N GLY A 261 -5.76 -29.98 9.67
CA GLY A 261 -4.91 -30.95 10.36
C GLY A 261 -5.62 -31.70 11.48
N SER A 262 -5.16 -32.92 11.79
CA SER A 262 -5.57 -33.61 13.01
C SER A 262 -4.46 -34.52 13.54
N GLY A 263 -3.93 -34.21 14.73
CA GLY A 263 -2.87 -35.01 15.35
C GLY A 263 -1.64 -34.21 15.74
N LEU A 264 -0.44 -34.73 15.45
CA LEU A 264 0.85 -34.06 15.73
C LEU A 264 1.40 -33.46 14.44
N GLU A 265 1.12 -32.18 14.20
CA GLU A 265 1.37 -31.53 12.91
C GLU A 265 2.12 -30.19 13.07
N ARG A 266 2.91 -29.82 12.05
CA ARG A 266 3.63 -28.54 11.95
C ARG A 266 3.27 -27.87 10.64
N PHE A 267 2.82 -26.62 10.73
CA PHE A 267 2.40 -25.78 9.63
C PHE A 267 3.32 -24.56 9.49
N GLU A 268 3.67 -24.21 8.25
CA GLU A 268 4.51 -23.05 7.92
C GLU A 268 3.85 -22.23 6.80
N GLY A 269 3.64 -20.93 7.05
CA GLY A 269 2.81 -20.05 6.24
C GLY A 269 3.41 -18.67 5.98
N SER A 270 3.03 -18.03 4.88
CA SER A 270 3.32 -16.61 4.63
C SER A 270 2.29 -15.98 3.68
N GLY A 271 1.48 -15.03 4.15
CA GLY A 271 0.48 -14.39 3.28
C GLY A 271 -0.88 -14.14 3.94
N LEU A 272 -1.97 -14.49 3.24
CA LEU A 272 -3.35 -14.45 3.75
C LEU A 272 -3.85 -15.89 3.89
N GLU A 273 -3.80 -16.44 5.10
CA GLU A 273 -3.99 -17.88 5.32
C GLU A 273 -5.05 -18.18 6.39
N ARG A 274 -5.71 -19.34 6.26
CA ARG A 274 -6.63 -19.86 7.26
C ARG A 274 -6.25 -21.27 7.67
N PHE A 275 -5.96 -21.46 8.95
CA PHE A 275 -5.63 -22.75 9.52
C PHE A 275 -6.80 -23.28 10.34
N GLU A 276 -7.14 -24.55 10.17
CA GLU A 276 -8.11 -25.27 10.98
C GLU A 276 -7.49 -26.56 11.52
N GLY A 277 -7.47 -26.70 12.85
CA GLY A 277 -6.66 -27.73 13.51
C GLY A 277 -7.33 -28.36 14.72
N SER A 278 -6.95 -29.59 15.04
CA SER A 278 -7.28 -30.20 16.33
C SER A 278 -6.21 -31.20 16.76
N GLY A 279 -5.64 -31.02 17.96
CA GLY A 279 -4.58 -31.91 18.47
C GLY A 279 -3.38 -31.17 19.05
N LEU A 280 -2.17 -31.63 18.77
CA LEU A 280 -0.92 -31.03 19.24
C LEU A 280 -0.18 -30.40 18.05
N GLU A 281 -0.35 -29.09 17.86
CA GLU A 281 0.00 -28.43 16.61
C GLU A 281 0.98 -27.27 16.83
N ARG A 282 1.86 -27.05 15.83
CA ARG A 282 2.78 -25.90 15.80
C ARG A 282 2.65 -25.14 14.50
N PHE A 283 2.42 -23.84 14.60
CA PHE A 283 2.26 -22.93 13.47
C PHE A 283 3.38 -21.89 13.46
N GLU A 284 3.99 -21.66 12.30
CA GLU A 284 4.98 -20.60 12.09
C GLU A 284 4.59 -19.74 10.88
N GLY A 285 4.43 -18.42 11.07
CA GLY A 285 3.75 -17.56 10.09
C GLY A 285 4.28 -16.12 9.96
N SER A 286 3.97 -15.46 8.86
CA SER A 286 4.12 -14.00 8.72
C SER A 286 3.10 -13.42 7.73
N GLY A 287 2.30 -12.42 8.16
CA GLY A 287 1.29 -11.81 7.29
C GLY A 287 -0.04 -11.48 7.95
N LEU A 288 -1.14 -11.82 7.28
CA LEU A 288 -2.53 -11.65 7.75
C LEU A 288 -3.15 -13.04 7.92
N GLU A 289 -3.20 -13.56 9.14
CA GLU A 289 -3.49 -14.98 9.39
C GLU A 289 -4.75 -15.15 10.26
N ARG A 290 -5.56 -16.18 9.96
CA ARG A 290 -6.69 -16.60 10.78
C ARG A 290 -6.56 -18.06 11.19
N PHE A 291 -6.63 -18.33 12.48
CA PHE A 291 -6.52 -19.66 13.05
C PHE A 291 -7.82 -20.05 13.74
N GLU A 292 -8.29 -21.27 13.52
CA GLU A 292 -9.44 -21.87 14.20
C GLU A 292 -9.06 -23.26 14.73
N GLY A 293 -8.95 -23.44 16.05
CA GLY A 293 -8.26 -24.61 16.63
C GLY A 293 -8.88 -25.17 17.91
N SER A 294 -8.57 -26.42 18.23
CA SER A 294 -8.81 -26.97 19.57
C SER A 294 -7.77 -28.00 19.98
N GLY A 295 -7.09 -27.80 21.12
CA GLY A 295 -6.06 -28.74 21.59
C GLY A 295 -4.87 -28.09 22.30
N LEU A 296 -3.65 -28.56 22.04
CA LEU A 296 -2.40 -27.99 22.54
C LEU A 296 -1.64 -27.35 21.38
N GLU A 297 -1.63 -26.03 21.31
CA GLU A 297 -1.20 -25.29 20.11
C GLU A 297 -0.06 -24.32 20.45
N ARG A 298 0.95 -24.26 19.58
CA ARG A 298 2.06 -23.30 19.68
C ARG A 298 2.18 -22.48 18.41
N PHE A 299 2.14 -21.16 18.55
CA PHE A 299 2.21 -20.20 17.46
C PHE A 299 3.48 -19.36 17.57
N GLU A 300 4.19 -19.20 16.45
CA GLU A 300 5.32 -18.28 16.31
C GLU A 300 5.12 -17.40 15.06
N GLY A 301 4.88 -16.10 15.24
CA GLY A 301 4.32 -15.26 14.18
C GLY A 301 4.75 -13.78 14.16
N SER A 302 4.54 -13.11 13.02
CA SER A 302 4.63 -11.65 12.94
C SER A 302 3.64 -11.06 11.94
N GLY A 303 2.84 -10.06 12.35
CA GLY A 303 1.88 -9.42 11.46
C GLY A 303 0.53 -9.07 12.11
N LEU A 304 -0.57 -9.36 11.39
CA LEU A 304 -1.94 -9.21 11.89
C LEU A 304 -2.59 -10.58 12.01
N GLU A 305 -2.81 -11.03 13.25
CA GLU A 305 -3.21 -12.41 13.53
C GLU A 305 -4.58 -12.41 14.24
N ARG A 306 -5.47 -13.32 13.81
CA ARG A 306 -6.75 -13.58 14.49
C ARG A 306 -6.86 -15.05 14.85
N PHE A 307 -7.05 -15.34 16.13
CA PHE A 307 -7.23 -16.69 16.65
C PHE A 307 -8.64 -16.88 17.22
N GLU A 308 -9.26 -18.03 16.95
CA GLU A 308 -10.54 -18.48 17.52
C GLU A 308 -10.41 -19.96 17.95
N GLY A 309 -10.34 -20.28 19.24
CA GLY A 309 -10.07 -21.67 19.65
C GLY A 309 -10.36 -22.05 21.10
N SER A 310 -10.02 -23.29 21.48
CA SER A 310 -10.17 -23.76 22.85
C SER A 310 -9.11 -24.81 23.22
N GLY A 311 -8.38 -24.63 24.32
CA GLY A 311 -7.27 -25.54 24.63
C GLY A 311 -6.15 -24.99 25.51
N LEU A 312 -4.93 -25.51 25.35
CA LEU A 312 -3.70 -24.95 25.91
C LEU A 312 -2.88 -24.32 24.79
N GLU A 313 -2.74 -23.01 24.82
CA GLU A 313 -2.20 -22.24 23.70
C GLU A 313 -0.98 -21.45 24.14
N ARG A 314 0.05 -21.41 23.28
CA ARG A 314 1.24 -20.59 23.47
C ARG A 314 1.53 -19.77 22.24
N PHE A 315 1.52 -18.46 22.38
CA PHE A 315 1.81 -17.49 21.33
C PHE A 315 3.15 -16.82 21.57
N GLU A 316 3.99 -16.75 20.55
CA GLU A 316 5.27 -16.06 20.53
C GLU A 316 5.33 -15.15 19.28
N GLY A 317 5.20 -13.82 19.42
CA GLY A 317 4.98 -12.98 18.24
C GLY A 317 5.22 -11.48 18.36
N SER A 318 5.11 -10.79 17.22
CA SER A 318 5.14 -9.32 17.19
C SER A 318 4.14 -8.75 16.17
N GLY A 319 3.23 -7.89 16.60
CA GLY A 319 2.18 -7.42 15.68
C GLY A 319 0.91 -6.86 16.31
N LEU A 320 -0.20 -6.97 15.56
CA LEU A 320 -1.56 -6.72 16.03
C LEU A 320 -2.28 -8.06 16.14
N GLU A 321 -2.58 -8.49 17.35
CA GLU A 321 -3.13 -9.81 17.64
C GLU A 321 -4.54 -9.69 18.21
N ARG A 322 -5.45 -10.56 17.75
CA ARG A 322 -6.80 -10.71 18.32
C ARG A 322 -7.06 -12.18 18.63
N THR A 323 -7.23 -12.52 19.89
CA THR A 323 -7.57 -13.88 20.32
C THR A 323 -8.99 -13.93 20.89
N GLU A 324 -9.72 -14.99 20.53
CA GLU A 324 -11.04 -15.33 21.06
C GLU A 324 -10.99 -16.81 21.51
N GLY A 325 -10.96 -17.08 22.82
CA GLY A 325 -10.54 -18.40 23.33
C GLY A 325 -11.19 -18.88 24.64
N LEU A 326 -11.20 -20.21 24.84
CA LEU A 326 -11.58 -20.83 26.13
C LEU A 326 -10.46 -21.80 26.55
N GLY A 327 -9.62 -21.47 27.55
CA GLY A 327 -8.44 -22.31 27.79
C GLY A 327 -7.36 -21.83 28.76
N LEU A 328 -6.16 -22.41 28.59
CA LEU A 328 -4.91 -22.00 29.24
C LEU A 328 -4.03 -21.30 28.20
N GLU A 329 -3.92 -19.98 28.27
CA GLU A 329 -3.23 -19.19 27.24
C GLU A 329 -1.92 -18.60 27.79
N ARG A 330 -0.85 -18.64 26.98
CA ARG A 330 0.41 -17.97 27.28
C ARG A 330 0.86 -17.13 26.09
N PHE A 331 1.00 -15.83 26.31
CA PHE A 331 1.47 -14.87 25.33
C PHE A 331 2.86 -14.37 25.67
N GLU A 332 3.76 -14.38 24.70
CA GLU A 332 5.13 -13.88 24.77
C GLU A 332 5.39 -12.97 23.54
N GLY A 333 5.31 -11.64 23.66
CA GLY A 333 5.35 -10.80 22.46
C GLY A 333 5.49 -9.28 22.64
N SER A 334 5.49 -8.57 21.51
CA SER A 334 5.50 -7.10 21.49
C SER A 334 4.51 -6.56 20.46
N GLY A 335 3.51 -5.77 20.87
CA GLY A 335 2.43 -5.41 19.95
C GLY A 335 1.23 -4.65 20.54
N LEU A 336 0.15 -4.61 19.74
CA LEU A 336 -1.19 -4.23 20.19
C LEU A 336 -2.01 -5.52 20.26
N GLU A 337 -2.48 -5.87 21.44
CA GLU A 337 -3.14 -7.16 21.69
C GLU A 337 -4.58 -6.95 22.17
N ARG A 338 -5.51 -7.76 21.65
CA ARG A 338 -6.89 -7.84 22.14
C ARG A 338 -7.28 -9.29 22.40
N THR A 339 -7.56 -9.63 23.66
CA THR A 339 -8.00 -10.96 24.07
C THR A 339 -9.46 -10.91 24.56
N GLU A 340 -10.26 -11.90 24.17
CA GLU A 340 -11.64 -12.10 24.62
C GLU A 340 -11.82 -13.59 24.97
N GLY A 341 -11.96 -13.94 26.25
CA GLY A 341 -11.95 -15.36 26.63
C GLY A 341 -12.33 -15.71 28.07
N SER A 342 -12.25 -17.01 28.38
CA SER A 342 -12.39 -17.51 29.75
C SER A 342 -11.35 -18.59 30.05
N GLY A 343 -10.58 -18.44 31.13
CA GLY A 343 -9.39 -19.30 31.30
C GLY A 343 -8.40 -18.94 32.39
N LEU A 344 -7.20 -19.52 32.31
CA LEU A 344 -6.02 -19.05 33.04
C LEU A 344 -4.97 -18.59 32.06
N GLU A 345 -4.56 -17.33 32.20
CA GLU A 345 -3.78 -16.65 31.18
C GLU A 345 -2.48 -16.07 31.76
N ARG A 346 -1.42 -16.11 30.95
CA ARG A 346 -0.13 -15.52 31.28
C ARG A 346 0.40 -14.69 30.13
N PHE A 347 0.61 -13.40 30.38
CA PHE A 347 1.20 -12.46 29.44
C PHE A 347 2.62 -12.08 29.87
N GLU A 348 3.56 -12.13 28.93
CA GLU A 348 4.95 -11.71 29.08
C GLU A 348 5.37 -10.85 27.88
N GLY A 349 5.34 -9.51 27.97
CA GLY A 349 5.51 -8.68 26.77
C GLY A 349 5.72 -7.18 26.97
N SER A 350 5.80 -6.44 25.86
CA SER A 350 5.85 -4.97 25.85
C SER A 350 4.89 -4.41 24.78
N GLY A 351 3.82 -3.71 25.17
CA GLY A 351 2.75 -3.35 24.25
C GLY A 351 1.60 -2.50 24.82
N LEU A 352 0.54 -2.35 24.02
CA LEU A 352 -0.77 -1.85 24.45
C LEU A 352 -1.74 -3.03 24.43
N GLU A 353 -2.33 -3.35 25.58
CA GLU A 353 -3.17 -4.54 25.75
C GLU A 353 -4.60 -4.15 26.13
N ARG A 354 -5.59 -4.87 25.58
CA ARG A 354 -6.99 -4.81 25.98
C ARG A 354 -7.55 -6.22 26.14
N THR A 355 -7.88 -6.59 27.37
CA THR A 355 -8.46 -7.89 27.70
C THR A 355 -9.92 -7.73 28.16
N GLU A 356 -10.81 -8.63 27.74
CA GLU A 356 -12.22 -8.72 28.16
C GLU A 356 -12.53 -10.17 28.58
N GLU A 357 -12.36 -10.52 29.88
CA GLU A 357 -12.26 -11.93 30.29
C GLU A 357 -12.90 -12.34 31.63
N SER A 358 -13.09 -13.66 31.77
CA SER A 358 -13.51 -14.34 33.00
C SER A 358 -12.51 -15.45 33.41
N GLY A 359 -11.58 -15.17 34.33
CA GLY A 359 -10.47 -16.11 34.61
C GLY A 359 -9.42 -15.66 35.65
N LEU A 360 -8.37 -16.48 35.85
CA LEU A 360 -7.15 -16.12 36.61
C LEU A 360 -6.12 -15.54 35.64
N GLN A 361 -5.63 -14.33 35.88
CA GLN A 361 -4.64 -13.70 35.01
C GLN A 361 -3.30 -13.43 35.70
N ARG A 362 -2.21 -13.55 34.94
CA ARG A 362 -0.87 -13.11 35.35
C ARG A 362 -0.19 -12.31 34.25
N PHE A 363 0.22 -11.08 34.56
CA PHE A 363 0.91 -10.20 33.63
C PHE A 363 2.33 -9.90 34.09
N LYS A 364 3.26 -9.84 33.12
CA LYS A 364 4.63 -9.34 33.29
C LYS A 364 5.05 -8.50 32.09
N GLY A 365 5.31 -7.21 32.25
CA GLY A 365 5.65 -6.38 31.09
C GLY A 365 6.04 -4.92 31.33
N LEU A 366 6.37 -4.23 30.23
CA LEU A 366 6.66 -2.79 30.17
C LEU A 366 5.74 -2.15 29.10
N GLY A 367 4.68 -1.43 29.50
CA GLY A 367 3.63 -0.98 28.57
C GLY A 367 2.63 0.04 29.09
N LEU A 368 1.69 0.46 28.24
CA LEU A 368 0.52 1.31 28.59
C LEU A 368 -0.70 0.38 28.55
N GLU A 369 -1.36 0.15 29.68
CA GLU A 369 -2.33 -0.96 29.81
C GLU A 369 -3.75 -0.44 30.04
N ARG A 370 -4.74 -0.99 29.33
CA ARG A 370 -6.17 -0.68 29.55
C ARG A 370 -6.99 -1.96 29.57
N LEU A 371 -7.26 -2.47 30.77
CA LEU A 371 -8.23 -3.54 30.99
C LEU A 371 -9.64 -2.97 31.10
N GLU A 372 -10.61 -3.56 30.39
CA GLU A 372 -12.05 -3.29 30.55
C GLU A 372 -12.75 -4.63 30.78
N ARG A 373 -13.23 -4.91 32.00
CA ARG A 373 -13.95 -6.17 32.27
C ARG A 373 -15.45 -6.00 32.05
N THR A 374 -16.06 -7.00 31.41
CA THR A 374 -17.47 -7.34 31.62
C THR A 374 -17.55 -8.68 32.33
N GLU A 375 -18.00 -8.65 33.59
CA GLU A 375 -18.46 -9.81 34.40
C GLU A 375 -17.53 -11.04 34.44
N GLY A 376 -16.61 -11.10 35.41
CA GLY A 376 -15.90 -12.33 35.78
C GLY A 376 -15.40 -12.28 37.23
N SER A 377 -15.07 -13.44 37.81
CA SER A 377 -14.61 -13.57 39.22
C SER A 377 -13.39 -14.49 39.29
N GLY A 378 -12.19 -13.93 39.52
CA GLY A 378 -10.93 -14.68 39.61
C GLY A 378 -9.79 -13.87 40.25
N PRO A 379 -8.75 -14.52 40.81
CA PRO A 379 -7.55 -13.83 41.33
C PRO A 379 -6.63 -13.31 40.21
N GLU A 380 -5.92 -12.20 40.44
CA GLU A 380 -5.03 -11.58 39.44
C GLU A 380 -3.68 -11.18 40.06
N LYS A 381 -2.58 -11.36 39.30
CA LYS A 381 -1.24 -10.89 39.69
C LYS A 381 -0.55 -10.10 38.56
N PHE A 382 -0.16 -8.86 38.87
CA PHE A 382 0.56 -7.98 37.95
C PHE A 382 1.99 -7.70 38.46
N GLU A 383 2.97 -7.79 37.56
CA GLU A 383 4.38 -7.42 37.81
C GLU A 383 4.89 -6.53 36.65
N GLY A 384 4.96 -5.20 36.80
CA GLY A 384 5.28 -4.32 35.67
C GLY A 384 5.49 -2.84 35.98
N SER A 385 5.68 -2.03 34.93
CA SER A 385 5.76 -0.57 35.05
C SER A 385 5.03 0.15 33.91
N GLY A 386 4.02 0.97 34.25
CA GLY A 386 3.15 1.65 33.29
C GLY A 386 1.90 2.31 33.92
N PRO A 387 1.12 3.11 33.18
CA PRO A 387 -0.23 3.52 33.60
C PRO A 387 -1.23 2.38 33.37
N GLU A 388 -2.03 2.08 34.39
CA GLU A 388 -2.96 0.96 34.41
C GLU A 388 -4.39 1.44 34.71
N ARG A 389 -5.38 0.90 34.00
CA ARG A 389 -6.80 1.09 34.32
C ARG A 389 -7.48 -0.27 34.42
N PHE A 390 -8.18 -0.48 35.52
CA PHE A 390 -8.93 -1.69 35.82
C PHE A 390 -10.39 -1.36 36.18
N GLU A 391 -11.32 -2.17 35.68
CA GLU A 391 -12.74 -2.15 36.08
C GLU A 391 -13.19 -3.60 36.28
N GLY A 392 -13.58 -4.05 37.49
CA GLY A 392 -13.89 -5.47 37.75
C GLY A 392 -14.22 -5.86 39.19
N SER A 393 -14.31 -7.16 39.49
CA SER A 393 -14.52 -7.70 40.86
C SER A 393 -13.64 -8.93 41.12
N GLY A 394 -12.74 -8.89 42.12
CA GLY A 394 -11.75 -9.96 42.34
C GLY A 394 -10.78 -9.77 43.52
N LEU A 395 -9.81 -10.69 43.63
CA LEU A 395 -8.67 -10.63 44.55
C LEU A 395 -7.43 -10.23 43.74
N GLU A 396 -6.88 -9.06 43.99
CA GLU A 396 -5.87 -8.46 43.11
C GLU A 396 -4.54 -8.26 43.85
N ARG A 397 -3.43 -8.63 43.21
CA ARG A 397 -2.08 -8.28 43.69
C ARG A 397 -1.31 -7.56 42.60
N PHE A 398 -0.74 -6.42 42.97
CA PHE A 398 0.13 -5.67 42.07
C PHE A 398 1.51 -5.39 42.67
N GLU A 399 2.56 -5.62 41.88
CA GLU A 399 3.97 -5.37 42.22
C GLU A 399 4.59 -4.51 41.10
N GLY A 400 4.94 -3.23 41.34
CA GLY A 400 5.39 -2.35 40.24
C GLY A 400 5.52 -0.85 40.52
N SER A 401 5.81 -0.06 39.48
CA SER A 401 5.88 1.41 39.52
C SER A 401 5.03 2.05 38.41
N GLY A 402 3.97 2.79 38.78
CA GLY A 402 2.96 3.25 37.81
C GLY A 402 1.90 4.21 38.39
N LEU A 403 0.96 4.65 37.55
CA LEU A 403 -0.20 5.47 37.94
C LEU A 403 -1.47 4.69 37.63
N GLU A 404 -2.25 4.40 38.67
CA GLU A 404 -3.32 3.41 38.61
C GLU A 404 -4.71 3.99 38.85
N ARG A 405 -5.69 3.42 38.13
CA ARG A 405 -7.11 3.68 38.38
C ARG A 405 -7.90 2.37 38.41
N THR A 406 -8.39 2.01 39.58
CA THR A 406 -9.23 0.83 39.79
C THR A 406 -10.69 1.24 40.06
N LYS A 407 -11.63 0.44 39.55
CA LYS A 407 -13.06 0.53 39.89
C LYS A 407 -13.63 -0.86 40.13
N GLY A 408 -14.13 -1.16 41.33
CA GLY A 408 -14.57 -2.52 41.62
C GLY A 408 -15.06 -2.82 43.04
N LEU A 409 -15.39 -4.09 43.26
CA LEU A 409 -15.69 -4.69 44.56
C LEU A 409 -14.74 -5.89 44.76
N GLY A 410 -13.79 -5.79 45.69
CA GLY A 410 -12.70 -6.76 45.83
C GLY A 410 -11.76 -6.55 47.03
N SER A 411 -10.80 -7.46 47.20
CA SER A 411 -9.70 -7.35 48.17
C SER A 411 -8.40 -7.13 47.40
N GLU A 412 -7.67 -6.07 47.74
CA GLU A 412 -6.51 -5.61 46.96
C GLU A 412 -5.23 -5.64 47.83
N LYS A 413 -4.10 -6.05 47.26
CA LYS A 413 -2.76 -5.97 47.88
C LYS A 413 -1.76 -5.31 46.93
N PHE A 414 -1.21 -4.17 47.35
CA PHE A 414 -0.20 -3.42 46.61
C PHE A 414 1.18 -3.50 47.29
N GLU A 415 2.24 -3.69 46.51
CA GLU A 415 3.64 -3.52 46.92
C GLU A 415 4.34 -2.60 45.91
N LYS A 416 4.35 -1.26 46.13
CA LYS A 416 4.66 -0.26 45.07
C LYS A 416 5.35 1.03 45.51
N SER A 417 5.86 1.77 44.51
CA SER A 417 6.20 3.20 44.58
C SER A 417 5.47 3.97 43.46
N GLY A 418 4.39 4.71 43.78
CA GLY A 418 3.50 5.36 42.80
C GLY A 418 2.31 6.13 43.42
N SER A 419 1.39 6.63 42.58
CA SER A 419 0.16 7.35 43.00
C SER A 419 -1.09 6.57 42.55
N GLU A 420 -2.05 6.39 43.45
CA GLU A 420 -3.20 5.50 43.26
C GLU A 420 -4.54 6.25 43.34
N ARG A 421 -5.56 5.80 42.59
CA ARG A 421 -6.95 6.29 42.70
C ARG A 421 -7.96 5.14 42.58
N ILE A 422 -8.61 4.81 43.70
CA ILE A 422 -9.61 3.74 43.83
C ILE A 422 -11.03 4.34 43.88
N GLU A 423 -11.96 3.81 43.08
CA GLU A 423 -13.39 4.16 43.13
C GLU A 423 -14.24 2.89 43.39
N GLY A 424 -14.58 2.58 44.65
CA GLY A 424 -15.33 1.37 45.04
C GLY A 424 -15.36 1.09 46.56
N SER A 425 -15.89 -0.06 46.99
CA SER A 425 -15.85 -0.53 48.39
C SER A 425 -14.87 -1.72 48.51
N ALA A 426 -13.59 -1.44 48.77
CA ALA A 426 -12.53 -2.45 48.91
C ALA A 426 -12.07 -2.58 50.38
N MET A 427 -11.65 -3.79 50.80
CA MET A 427 -10.93 -4.01 52.06
C MET A 427 -9.42 -4.08 51.78
N GLU A 428 -8.69 -3.13 52.35
CA GLU A 428 -7.25 -2.94 52.13
C GLU A 428 -6.42 -3.76 53.14
N GLY A 429 -5.52 -4.61 52.65
CA GLY A 429 -4.59 -5.40 53.46
C GLY A 429 -3.16 -4.88 53.35
N LEU A 430 -2.82 -3.82 54.09
CA LEU A 430 -1.46 -3.25 54.15
C LEU A 430 -0.50 -4.16 54.94
N LEU A 431 0.55 -4.67 54.30
CA LEU A 431 1.77 -5.16 54.97
C LEU A 431 2.93 -4.25 54.58
N ILE A 432 3.29 -3.35 55.50
CA ILE A 432 4.49 -2.54 55.44
C ILE A 432 5.67 -3.43 55.87
N ASN A 433 6.68 -3.60 55.02
CA ASN A 433 8.01 -4.01 55.43
C ASN A 433 9.04 -2.98 54.97
#